data_AF-A0A1E4RDP2-F1
#
_entry.id   AF-A0A1E4RDP2-F1
#
_cell.length_a   1.000
_cell.length_b   1.000
_cell.length_c   1.000
_cell.angle_alpha   90.00
_cell.angle_beta   90.00
_cell.angle_gamma   90.00
#
_symmetry.space_group_name_H-M   'P 1'
#
loop_
_entity.id
_entity.type
_entity.pdbx_description
1 polymer ?
#
loop_
_entity_poly.entity_id
_entity_poly.type
_entity_poly.pdbx_seq_one_letter_code
_entity_poly.pdbx_strand_id
1 'polypeptide(L)'
;MRPTSIDFSNKVHRLYSTKTAPPPPPPPPSEPSDKNAKGKLILNRISRFFTFSLSSVLVLGAFGVSLLVIYLILSELFLPSGDTKTFNKAVKLLEQNELAQKALDFKSGERVKAYGEVPGDRWVRNRPVQSVRSKGKDGNDRLYMKFHVETDSGKHGSVTLEQVDTSFWSSEFSYIALDIPRQRRIYIIEPKYQGLLHNEHGNNGFLGLKWGPKKDN
;
A
#
# COMPACT_ATOMS: atom_id res chain seq x y z
N MET A 1 -27.73 86.42 55.34
CA MET A 1 -29.10 86.30 54.83
C MET A 1 -29.22 85.03 54.00
N ARG A 2 -29.72 83.93 54.58
CA ARG A 2 -30.67 82.95 54.00
C ARG A 2 -30.81 81.75 54.95
N PRO A 3 -32.02 81.16 55.09
CA PRO A 3 -32.37 80.27 56.19
C PRO A 3 -32.35 78.78 55.80
N THR A 4 -32.49 77.97 56.85
CA THR A 4 -32.72 76.52 56.96
C THR A 4 -34.00 76.00 56.29
N SER A 5 -33.96 74.79 55.73
CA SER A 5 -34.99 73.71 55.76
C SER A 5 -34.59 72.60 54.78
N ILE A 6 -34.07 71.44 55.20
CA ILE A 6 -34.76 70.16 55.49
C ILE A 6 -35.87 69.82 54.47
N ASP A 7 -35.59 68.83 53.62
CA ASP A 7 -36.47 68.29 52.60
C ASP A 7 -36.98 66.90 53.04
N PHE A 8 -38.31 66.73 53.14
CA PHE A 8 -38.97 65.48 53.53
C PHE A 8 -39.47 64.73 52.29
N SER A 9 -38.89 63.55 52.03
CA SER A 9 -39.33 62.62 50.98
C SER A 9 -40.61 61.90 51.41
N ASN A 10 -41.72 62.21 50.74
CA ASN A 10 -43.04 61.60 50.97
C ASN A 10 -43.18 60.29 50.16
N LYS A 11 -43.22 59.13 50.84
CA LYS A 11 -43.65 57.85 50.26
C LYS A 11 -45.14 57.61 50.54
N VAL A 12 -45.95 57.60 49.49
CA VAL A 12 -47.38 57.27 49.55
C VAL A 12 -47.55 55.75 49.54
N HIS A 13 -48.07 55.17 50.63
CA HIS A 13 -48.50 53.77 50.67
C HIS A 13 -49.98 53.67 50.26
N ARG A 14 -50.28 52.92 49.19
CA ARG A 14 -51.65 52.53 48.84
C ARG A 14 -52.04 51.27 49.61
N LEU A 15 -53.06 51.37 50.45
CA LEU A 15 -53.66 50.24 51.18
C LEU A 15 -54.82 49.69 50.33
N TYR A 16 -54.71 48.42 49.91
CA TYR A 16 -55.79 47.71 49.22
C TYR A 16 -56.63 46.90 50.23
N SER A 17 -57.95 46.98 50.11
CA SER A 17 -58.95 46.29 50.94
C SER A 17 -59.26 44.90 50.37
N THR A 18 -59.12 43.84 51.17
CA THR A 18 -59.23 42.42 50.75
C THR A 18 -60.56 41.77 51.18
N LYS A 19 -61.69 42.49 51.14
CA LYS A 19 -62.98 41.96 51.61
C LYS A 19 -63.77 41.11 50.59
N THR A 20 -63.27 40.90 49.38
CA THR A 20 -64.02 40.15 48.33
C THR A 20 -63.16 39.21 47.48
N ALA A 21 -61.98 38.80 47.94
CA ALA A 21 -61.16 37.82 47.20
C ALA A 21 -61.72 36.40 47.39
N PRO A 22 -61.89 35.59 46.32
CA PRO A 22 -62.22 34.17 46.45
C PRO A 22 -61.11 33.45 47.22
N PRO A 23 -61.43 32.40 48.00
CA PRO A 23 -60.42 31.65 48.74
C PRO A 23 -59.37 31.10 47.76
N PRO A 24 -58.08 31.12 48.11
CA PRO A 24 -57.05 30.59 47.24
C PRO A 24 -57.33 29.11 46.94
N PRO A 25 -57.04 28.63 45.71
CA PRO A 25 -57.20 27.21 45.39
C PRO A 25 -56.41 26.36 46.40
N PRO A 26 -56.92 25.18 46.79
CA PRO A 26 -56.19 24.29 47.68
C PRO A 26 -54.80 24.02 47.09
N PRO A 27 -53.73 23.98 47.90
CA PRO A 27 -52.40 23.65 47.42
C PRO A 27 -52.48 22.32 46.66
N PRO A 28 -51.77 22.17 45.52
CA PRO A 28 -51.73 20.90 44.81
C PRO A 28 -51.35 19.79 45.80
N PRO A 29 -51.93 18.56 45.68
CA PRO A 29 -51.55 17.45 46.52
C PRO A 29 -50.03 17.37 46.54
N SER A 30 -49.43 17.37 47.74
CA SER A 30 -47.98 17.22 47.86
C SER A 30 -47.58 15.96 47.10
N GLU A 31 -46.81 16.13 46.02
CA GLU A 31 -46.24 14.99 45.29
C GLU A 31 -45.57 14.08 46.32
N PRO A 32 -45.86 12.77 46.33
CA PRO A 32 -45.30 11.88 47.33
C PRO A 32 -43.78 12.05 47.28
N SER A 33 -43.22 12.58 48.37
CA SER A 33 -41.79 12.84 48.49
C SER A 33 -41.09 11.49 48.36
N ASP A 34 -40.59 11.23 47.16
CA ASP A 34 -40.00 9.96 46.79
C ASP A 34 -38.70 9.86 47.60
N LYS A 35 -38.73 9.17 48.75
CA LYS A 35 -37.62 9.09 49.72
C LYS A 35 -36.29 8.63 49.08
N ASN A 36 -36.39 8.04 47.89
CA ASN A 36 -35.29 7.52 47.08
C ASN A 36 -34.82 8.46 45.95
N ALA A 37 -35.33 9.69 45.83
CA ALA A 37 -35.00 10.61 44.74
C ALA A 37 -33.49 10.93 44.66
N LYS A 38 -32.82 11.10 45.81
CA LYS A 38 -31.38 11.35 45.88
C LYS A 38 -30.56 10.13 45.42
N GLY A 39 -30.98 8.92 45.81
CA GLY A 39 -30.36 7.67 45.37
C GLY A 39 -30.53 7.42 43.87
N LYS A 40 -31.74 7.65 43.34
CA LYS A 40 -32.01 7.60 41.89
C LYS A 40 -31.16 8.60 41.11
N LEU A 41 -30.98 9.83 41.61
CA LEU A 41 -30.10 10.84 40.98
C LEU A 41 -28.63 10.41 40.94
N ILE A 42 -28.11 9.83 42.02
CA ILE A 42 -26.72 9.36 42.09
C ILE A 42 -26.51 8.14 41.19
N LEU A 43 -27.40 7.15 41.26
CA LEU A 43 -27.36 5.97 40.38
C LEU A 43 -27.48 6.36 38.91
N ASN A 44 -28.33 7.34 38.60
CA ASN A 44 -28.49 7.81 37.23
C ASN A 44 -27.28 8.62 36.74
N ARG A 45 -26.52 9.26 37.63
CA ARG A 45 -25.22 9.88 37.27
C ARG A 45 -24.16 8.79 37.06
N ILE A 46 -24.08 7.82 37.95
CA ILE A 46 -23.13 6.70 37.86
C ILE A 46 -23.37 5.88 36.58
N SER A 47 -24.62 5.51 36.29
CA SER A 47 -24.98 4.80 35.06
C SER A 47 -24.59 5.59 33.81
N ARG A 48 -24.81 6.92 33.80
CA ARG A 48 -24.37 7.81 32.73
C ARG A 48 -22.85 7.79 32.53
N PHE A 49 -22.07 7.87 33.60
CA PHE A 49 -20.61 7.77 33.51
C PHE A 49 -20.15 6.40 33.00
N PHE A 50 -20.80 5.30 33.41
CA PHE A 50 -20.50 3.96 32.88
C PHE A 50 -20.86 3.84 31.39
N THR A 51 -22.04 4.31 30.97
CA THR A 51 -22.44 4.30 29.56
C THR A 51 -21.54 5.17 28.69
N PHE A 52 -21.06 6.30 29.22
CA PHE A 52 -20.12 7.17 28.53
C PHE A 52 -18.74 6.53 28.40
N SER A 53 -18.23 5.91 29.47
CA SER A 53 -16.93 5.22 29.47
C SER A 53 -16.95 4.00 28.55
N LEU A 54 -18.01 3.19 28.63
CA LEU A 54 -18.19 2.01 27.76
C LEU A 54 -18.28 2.42 26.29
N SER A 55 -19.10 3.43 25.97
CA SER A 55 -19.20 3.96 24.61
C SER A 55 -17.87 4.53 24.12
N SER A 56 -17.13 5.23 24.98
CA SER A 56 -15.83 5.81 24.63
C SER A 56 -14.79 4.73 24.32
N VAL A 57 -14.72 3.68 25.14
CA VAL A 57 -13.83 2.52 24.88
C VAL A 57 -14.21 1.84 23.57
N LEU A 58 -15.51 1.66 23.31
CA LEU A 58 -16.00 1.02 22.10
C LEU A 58 -15.65 1.85 20.85
N VAL A 59 -15.85 3.17 20.89
CA VAL A 59 -15.48 4.09 19.80
C VAL A 59 -13.97 4.11 19.57
N LEU A 60 -13.16 4.21 20.63
CA LEU A 60 -11.71 4.20 20.51
C LEU A 60 -11.17 2.86 19.99
N GLY A 61 -11.75 1.75 20.45
CA GLY A 61 -11.43 0.41 19.96
C GLY A 61 -11.77 0.26 18.48
N ALA A 62 -12.98 0.66 18.07
CA ALA A 62 -13.40 0.65 16.67
C ALA A 62 -12.50 1.55 15.80
N PHE A 63 -12.11 2.72 16.30
CA PHE A 63 -11.22 3.63 15.60
C PHE A 63 -9.82 3.05 15.43
N GLY A 64 -9.26 2.41 16.47
CA GLY A 64 -7.96 1.73 16.39
C GLY A 64 -7.96 0.60 15.37
N VAL A 65 -9.01 -0.23 15.35
CA VAL A 65 -9.15 -1.29 14.33
C VAL A 65 -9.28 -0.70 12.93
N SER A 66 -10.07 0.38 12.76
CA SER A 66 -10.21 1.06 11.47
C SER A 66 -8.87 1.59 10.96
N LEU A 67 -8.08 2.25 11.81
CA LEU A 67 -6.74 2.73 11.44
C LEU A 67 -5.79 1.60 11.07
N LEU A 68 -5.84 0.46 11.78
CA LEU A 68 -5.03 -0.72 11.43
C LEU A 68 -5.39 -1.25 10.04
N VAL A 69 -6.68 -1.37 9.73
CA VAL A 69 -7.15 -1.83 8.42
C VAL A 69 -6.74 -0.85 7.32
N ILE A 70 -6.92 0.45 7.55
CA ILE A 70 -6.49 1.50 6.61
C ILE A 70 -4.97 1.41 6.39
N TYR A 71 -4.19 1.24 7.45
CA TYR A 71 -2.74 1.08 7.36
C TYR A 71 -2.36 -0.14 6.51
N LEU A 72 -2.99 -1.30 6.74
CA LEU A 72 -2.71 -2.52 5.97
C LEU A 72 -3.08 -2.35 4.48
N ILE A 73 -4.21 -1.71 4.18
CA ILE A 73 -4.62 -1.42 2.79
C ILE A 73 -3.62 -0.46 2.13
N LEU A 74 -3.24 0.62 2.82
CA LEU A 74 -2.27 1.58 2.28
C LEU A 74 -0.91 0.93 2.09
N SER A 75 -0.44 0.09 3.03
CA SER A 75 0.82 -0.62 2.86
C SER A 75 0.79 -1.54 1.64
N GLU A 76 -0.33 -2.22 1.39
CA GLU A 76 -0.47 -3.10 0.21
C GLU A 76 -0.55 -2.31 -1.10
N LEU A 77 -1.29 -1.19 -1.11
CA LEU A 77 -1.41 -0.33 -2.30
C LEU A 77 -0.10 0.41 -2.62
N PHE A 78 0.65 0.80 -1.59
CA PHE A 78 1.97 1.43 -1.70
C PHE A 78 3.13 0.43 -1.64
N LEU A 79 2.86 -0.88 -1.80
CA LEU A 79 3.79 -1.84 -2.38
C LEU A 79 3.52 -1.88 -3.90
N PRO A 80 3.79 -0.80 -4.67
CA PRO A 80 3.44 -0.76 -6.07
C PRO A 80 4.18 -1.88 -6.80
N SER A 81 3.44 -2.94 -7.15
CA SER A 81 3.97 -3.96 -8.04
C SER A 81 3.94 -3.40 -9.46
N GLY A 82 5.07 -2.78 -9.84
CA GLY A 82 5.28 -2.23 -11.16
C GLY A 82 5.45 -3.29 -12.25
N ASP A 83 4.90 -4.50 -12.12
CA ASP A 83 5.18 -5.64 -13.01
C ASP A 83 4.90 -5.27 -14.47
N THR A 84 3.73 -4.69 -14.76
CA THR A 84 3.38 -4.23 -16.10
C THR A 84 4.30 -3.10 -16.60
N LYS A 85 4.73 -2.20 -15.70
CA LYS A 85 5.63 -1.10 -16.04
C LYS A 85 7.04 -1.64 -16.36
N THR A 86 7.55 -2.53 -15.54
CA THR A 86 8.83 -3.22 -15.69
C THR A 86 8.85 -4.04 -16.97
N PHE A 87 7.79 -4.81 -17.22
CA PHE A 87 7.60 -5.56 -18.46
C PHE A 87 7.63 -4.65 -19.69
N ASN A 88 6.78 -3.62 -19.73
CA ASN A 88 6.72 -2.70 -20.87
C ASN A 88 8.05 -1.96 -21.10
N LYS A 89 8.77 -1.63 -20.02
CA LYS A 89 10.11 -1.01 -20.10
C LYS A 89 11.12 -2.01 -20.68
N ALA A 90 11.11 -3.27 -20.24
CA ALA A 90 11.99 -4.31 -20.76
C ALA A 90 11.72 -4.62 -22.24
N VAL A 91 10.45 -4.72 -22.64
CA VAL A 91 10.05 -4.91 -24.05
C VAL A 91 10.55 -3.75 -24.91
N LYS A 92 10.38 -2.49 -24.48
CA LYS A 92 10.90 -1.33 -25.22
C LYS A 92 12.42 -1.37 -25.39
N LEU A 93 13.16 -1.76 -24.35
CA LEU A 93 14.62 -1.88 -24.42
C LEU A 93 15.05 -3.00 -25.37
N LEU A 94 14.28 -4.10 -25.43
CA LEU A 94 14.49 -5.19 -26.38
C LEU A 94 14.21 -4.74 -27.82
N GLU A 95 13.10 -4.04 -28.06
CA GLU A 95 12.73 -3.50 -29.38
C GLU A 95 13.78 -2.53 -29.93
N GLN A 96 14.44 -1.77 -29.04
CA GLN A 96 15.50 -0.81 -29.40
C GLN A 96 16.88 -1.44 -29.64
N ASN A 97 17.09 -2.69 -29.23
CA ASN A 97 18.41 -3.32 -29.28
C ASN A 97 18.67 -3.96 -30.66
N GLU A 98 19.76 -3.54 -31.33
CA GLU A 98 20.12 -4.04 -32.67
C GLU A 98 20.47 -5.53 -32.71
N LEU A 99 21.06 -6.08 -31.65
CA LEU A 99 21.40 -7.50 -31.57
C LEU A 99 20.13 -8.35 -31.47
N ALA A 100 19.15 -7.90 -30.68
CA ALA A 100 17.85 -8.55 -30.59
C ALA A 100 17.10 -8.50 -31.92
N GLN A 101 17.11 -7.36 -32.62
CA GLN A 101 16.53 -7.19 -33.95
C GLN A 101 17.09 -8.19 -34.97
N LYS A 102 18.42 -8.33 -35.03
CA LYS A 102 19.08 -9.29 -35.93
C LYS A 102 18.76 -10.74 -35.56
N ALA A 103 18.71 -11.04 -34.27
CA ALA A 103 18.55 -12.41 -33.80
C ALA A 103 17.12 -12.94 -33.96
N LEU A 104 16.12 -12.10 -33.68
CA LEU A 104 14.69 -12.39 -33.81
C LEU A 104 14.10 -12.00 -35.16
N ASP A 105 14.89 -11.35 -36.03
CA ASP A 105 14.55 -11.05 -37.43
C ASP A 105 13.31 -10.19 -37.58
N PHE A 106 13.34 -9.04 -36.91
CA PHE A 106 12.33 -7.99 -36.98
C PHE A 106 12.98 -6.64 -37.28
N LYS A 107 12.22 -5.72 -37.88
CA LYS A 107 12.75 -4.39 -38.27
C LYS A 107 12.74 -3.42 -37.09
N SER A 108 13.65 -2.45 -37.12
CA SER A 108 13.61 -1.34 -36.17
C SER A 108 12.26 -0.58 -36.27
N GLY A 109 11.57 -0.44 -35.15
CA GLY A 109 10.23 0.17 -35.06
C GLY A 109 9.07 -0.82 -35.18
N GLU A 110 9.33 -2.09 -35.51
CA GLU A 110 8.34 -3.15 -35.46
C GLU A 110 8.05 -3.54 -34.00
N ARG A 111 6.77 -3.80 -33.69
CA ARG A 111 6.33 -4.17 -32.35
C ARG A 111 6.34 -5.69 -32.20
N VAL A 112 7.05 -6.18 -31.20
CA VAL A 112 7.11 -7.62 -30.92
C VAL A 112 5.93 -8.05 -30.05
N LYS A 113 5.40 -9.25 -30.29
CA LYS A 113 4.38 -9.84 -29.42
C LYS A 113 5.09 -10.37 -28.17
N ALA A 114 4.62 -9.97 -26.99
CA ALA A 114 5.21 -10.40 -25.74
C ALA A 114 4.12 -10.87 -24.76
N TYR A 115 4.38 -11.97 -24.07
CA TYR A 115 3.41 -12.60 -23.16
C TYR A 115 4.10 -13.30 -21.99
N GLY A 116 3.38 -13.44 -20.87
CA GLY A 116 3.93 -14.06 -19.66
C GLY A 116 4.25 -15.55 -19.81
N GLU A 117 5.02 -16.07 -18.86
CA GLU A 117 5.28 -17.51 -18.73
C GLU A 117 4.08 -18.20 -18.05
N VAL A 118 3.67 -19.35 -18.59
CA VAL A 118 2.62 -20.19 -17.99
C VAL A 118 3.27 -21.35 -17.26
N PRO A 119 2.99 -21.54 -15.96
CA PRO A 119 3.51 -22.70 -15.24
C PRO A 119 2.78 -23.98 -15.66
N GLY A 120 3.57 -24.99 -16.07
CA GLY A 120 3.11 -26.35 -16.36
C GLY A 120 2.38 -26.50 -17.71
N ASP A 121 1.78 -27.68 -17.90
CA ASP A 121 1.06 -28.05 -19.13
C ASP A 121 -0.41 -27.60 -19.11
N ARG A 122 -0.63 -26.31 -18.85
CA ARG A 122 -1.99 -25.73 -18.90
C ARG A 122 -2.19 -25.06 -20.24
N TRP A 123 -3.21 -25.50 -20.97
CA TRP A 123 -3.64 -24.81 -22.19
C TRP A 123 -4.39 -23.52 -21.81
N VAL A 124 -3.68 -22.40 -21.79
CA VAL A 124 -4.24 -21.08 -21.43
C VAL A 124 -4.06 -20.11 -22.59
N ARG A 125 -5.14 -19.39 -22.93
CA ARG A 125 -5.14 -18.34 -23.96
C ARG A 125 -4.50 -17.04 -23.47
N ASN A 126 -4.83 -16.63 -22.25
CA ASN A 126 -4.31 -15.39 -21.66
C ASN A 126 -3.13 -15.70 -20.74
N ARG A 127 -1.96 -15.14 -21.03
CA ARG A 127 -0.72 -15.37 -20.26
C ARG A 127 -0.30 -14.09 -19.55
N PRO A 128 -0.78 -13.85 -18.32
CA PRO A 128 -0.42 -12.65 -17.60
C PRO A 128 1.07 -12.67 -17.25
N VAL A 129 1.69 -11.49 -17.27
CA VAL A 129 3.08 -11.34 -16.85
C VAL A 129 3.13 -11.47 -15.33
N GLN A 130 4.09 -12.24 -14.83
CA GLN A 130 4.28 -12.48 -13.41
C GLN A 130 5.73 -12.20 -13.03
N SER A 131 5.94 -11.69 -11.82
CA SER A 131 7.27 -11.54 -11.25
C SER A 131 7.37 -12.25 -9.91
N VAL A 132 8.61 -12.65 -9.57
CA VAL A 132 8.97 -13.22 -8.29
C VAL A 132 9.84 -12.21 -7.57
N ARG A 133 9.43 -11.80 -6.37
CA ARG A 133 10.22 -10.91 -5.51
C ARG A 133 11.04 -11.71 -4.52
N SER A 134 12.30 -11.35 -4.36
CA SER A 134 13.19 -11.93 -3.35
C SER A 134 14.08 -10.85 -2.78
N LYS A 135 14.41 -10.96 -1.48
CA LYS A 135 15.45 -10.13 -0.89
C LYS A 135 16.82 -10.64 -1.34
N GLY A 136 17.67 -9.73 -1.83
CA GLY A 136 19.05 -10.02 -2.13
C GLY A 136 19.91 -10.14 -0.87
N LYS A 137 21.13 -10.69 -1.02
CA LYS A 137 22.13 -10.74 0.06
C LYS A 137 22.56 -9.36 0.54
N ASP A 138 22.45 -8.37 -0.35
CA ASP A 138 22.68 -6.95 -0.12
C ASP A 138 21.53 -6.25 0.63
N GLY A 139 20.44 -6.96 0.95
CA GLY A 139 19.29 -6.41 1.66
C GLY A 139 18.30 -5.65 0.77
N ASN A 140 18.64 -5.42 -0.50
CA ASN A 140 17.77 -4.80 -1.50
C ASN A 140 16.73 -5.78 -2.01
N ASP A 141 15.54 -5.27 -2.32
CA ASP A 141 14.47 -6.07 -2.92
C ASP A 141 14.75 -6.26 -4.41
N ARG A 142 14.60 -7.49 -4.88
CA ARG A 142 14.88 -7.91 -6.26
C ARG A 142 13.62 -8.47 -6.87
N LEU A 143 13.36 -8.09 -8.11
CA LEU A 143 12.25 -8.56 -8.92
C LEU A 143 12.81 -9.36 -10.08
N TYR A 144 12.49 -10.65 -10.10
CA TYR A 144 12.77 -11.55 -11.21
C TYR A 144 11.54 -11.70 -12.08
N MET A 145 11.70 -11.54 -13.38
CA MET A 145 10.59 -11.71 -14.32
C MET A 145 11.08 -12.49 -15.53
N LYS A 146 10.21 -13.39 -15.99
CA LYS A 146 10.42 -14.14 -17.20
C LYS A 146 9.17 -14.07 -18.07
N PHE A 147 9.39 -13.80 -19.35
CA PHE A 147 8.33 -13.71 -20.34
C PHE A 147 8.85 -14.17 -21.70
N HIS A 148 7.95 -14.37 -22.63
CA HIS A 148 8.27 -14.81 -23.98
C HIS A 148 7.99 -13.70 -24.98
N VAL A 149 8.77 -13.70 -26.04
CA VAL A 149 8.63 -12.80 -27.18
C VAL A 149 8.50 -13.60 -28.45
N GLU A 150 7.69 -13.09 -29.37
CA GLU A 150 7.40 -13.69 -30.67
C GLU A 150 7.34 -12.58 -31.71
N THR A 151 7.97 -12.83 -32.85
CA THR A 151 7.97 -11.92 -34.00
C THR A 151 7.02 -12.43 -35.08
N ASP A 152 6.61 -11.55 -35.99
CA ASP A 152 5.75 -11.94 -37.11
C ASP A 152 6.47 -12.88 -38.09
N SER A 153 7.80 -12.90 -38.07
CA SER A 153 8.66 -13.88 -38.76
C SER A 153 8.57 -15.30 -38.18
N GLY A 154 7.84 -15.52 -37.07
CA GLY A 154 7.66 -16.81 -36.40
C GLY A 154 8.84 -17.21 -35.51
N LYS A 155 9.84 -16.33 -35.34
CA LYS A 155 10.91 -16.53 -34.35
C LYS A 155 10.39 -16.18 -32.97
N HIS A 156 10.81 -16.96 -31.99
CA HIS A 156 10.43 -16.75 -30.60
C HIS A 156 11.65 -16.86 -29.69
N GLY A 157 11.55 -16.23 -28.53
CA GLY A 157 12.57 -16.27 -27.50
C GLY A 157 11.96 -16.13 -26.11
N SER A 158 12.76 -16.42 -25.09
CA SER A 158 12.43 -16.14 -23.70
C SER A 158 13.33 -15.05 -23.17
N VAL A 159 12.74 -14.05 -22.52
CA VAL A 159 13.45 -12.96 -21.86
C VAL A 159 13.44 -13.23 -20.36
N THR A 160 14.62 -13.20 -19.76
CA THR A 160 14.80 -13.26 -18.31
C THR A 160 15.42 -11.94 -17.86
N LEU A 161 14.82 -11.32 -16.84
CA LEU A 161 15.34 -10.08 -16.28
C LEU A 161 15.36 -10.12 -14.76
N GLU A 162 16.24 -9.28 -14.22
CA GLU A 162 16.29 -8.94 -12.82
C GLU A 162 16.28 -7.41 -12.69
N GLN A 163 15.37 -6.91 -11.86
CA GLN A 163 15.32 -5.52 -11.43
C GLN A 163 15.67 -5.45 -9.94
N VAL A 164 16.47 -4.46 -9.56
CA VAL A 164 16.85 -4.18 -8.17
C VAL A 164 16.24 -2.85 -7.78
N ASP A 165 15.52 -2.84 -6.67
CA ASP A 165 14.94 -1.63 -6.11
C ASP A 165 15.98 -0.99 -5.17
N THR A 166 16.62 0.07 -5.65
CA THR A 166 17.67 0.80 -4.91
C THR A 166 17.05 1.73 -3.86
N SER A 167 15.86 2.25 -4.13
CA SER A 167 15.10 3.09 -3.21
C SER A 167 13.61 2.89 -3.43
N PHE A 168 12.79 3.44 -2.54
CA PHE A 168 11.33 3.42 -2.67
C PHE A 168 10.83 4.03 -3.99
N TRP A 169 11.61 4.93 -4.61
CA TRP A 169 11.25 5.62 -5.84
C TRP A 169 12.11 5.23 -7.06
N SER A 170 13.21 4.50 -6.87
CA SER A 170 14.17 4.20 -7.93
C SER A 170 14.45 2.70 -8.04
N SER A 171 14.26 2.21 -9.26
CA SER A 171 14.47 0.81 -9.61
C SER A 171 15.33 0.72 -10.87
N GLU A 172 16.35 -0.12 -10.84
CA GLU A 172 17.29 -0.30 -11.94
C GLU A 172 17.30 -1.76 -12.41
N PHE A 173 17.54 -1.97 -13.70
CA PHE A 173 17.73 -3.33 -14.22
C PHE A 173 19.15 -3.79 -13.89
N SER A 174 19.26 -4.92 -13.19
CA SER A 174 20.53 -5.62 -12.95
C SER A 174 21.01 -6.28 -14.23
N TYR A 175 20.11 -7.01 -14.92
CA TYR A 175 20.35 -7.55 -16.25
C TYR A 175 19.05 -7.79 -16.99
N ILE A 176 19.15 -7.85 -18.31
CA ILE A 176 18.10 -8.33 -19.21
C ILE A 176 18.77 -9.25 -20.22
N ALA A 177 18.34 -10.51 -20.24
CA ALA A 177 18.87 -11.54 -21.12
C ALA A 177 17.77 -12.07 -22.04
N LEU A 178 18.09 -12.20 -23.32
CA LEU A 178 17.25 -12.79 -24.36
C LEU A 178 17.86 -14.13 -24.76
N ASP A 179 17.07 -15.19 -24.57
CA ASP A 179 17.39 -16.55 -24.98
C ASP A 179 16.57 -16.93 -26.21
N ILE A 180 17.27 -17.31 -27.28
CA ILE A 180 16.66 -17.71 -28.55
C ILE A 180 17.06 -19.15 -28.81
N PRO A 181 16.14 -20.02 -29.24
CA PRO A 181 16.47 -21.40 -29.60
C PRO A 181 17.62 -21.44 -30.62
N ARG A 182 18.64 -22.27 -30.35
CA ARG A 182 19.80 -22.50 -31.23
C ARG A 182 20.72 -21.28 -31.44
N GLN A 183 20.59 -20.24 -30.62
CA GLN A 183 21.52 -19.12 -30.59
C GLN A 183 22.06 -18.95 -29.16
N ARG A 184 23.19 -18.24 -29.02
CA ARG A 184 23.73 -17.89 -27.70
C ARG A 184 22.87 -16.83 -27.04
N ARG A 185 22.79 -16.87 -25.70
CA ARG A 185 22.12 -15.84 -24.90
C ARG A 185 22.65 -14.46 -25.23
N ILE A 186 21.75 -13.54 -25.53
CA ILE A 186 22.07 -12.14 -25.84
C ILE A 186 21.73 -11.31 -24.60
N TYR A 187 22.71 -10.55 -24.10
CA TYR A 187 22.46 -9.60 -23.02
C TYR A 187 22.09 -8.25 -23.61
N ILE A 188 20.87 -7.77 -23.30
CA ILE A 188 20.43 -6.41 -23.62
C ILE A 188 21.00 -5.44 -22.58
N ILE A 189 20.96 -5.85 -21.32
CA ILE A 189 21.66 -5.21 -20.22
C ILE A 189 22.56 -6.26 -19.59
N GLU A 190 23.84 -5.95 -19.57
CA GLU A 190 24.86 -6.82 -19.01
C GLU A 190 24.84 -6.79 -17.47
N PRO A 191 24.97 -7.96 -16.80
CA PRO A 191 25.08 -8.00 -15.35
C PRO A 191 26.41 -7.39 -14.91
N LYS A 192 26.42 -6.70 -13.76
CA LYS A 192 27.64 -6.10 -13.18
C LYS A 192 28.71 -7.14 -12.81
N TYR A 193 28.32 -8.40 -12.58
CA TYR A 193 29.22 -9.50 -12.23
C TYR A 193 29.17 -10.61 -13.28
N GLN A 194 30.00 -10.51 -14.32
CA GLN A 194 30.12 -11.54 -15.37
C GLN A 194 31.18 -12.61 -15.07
N GLY A 195 32.05 -12.38 -14.08
CA GLY A 195 33.28 -13.15 -13.87
C GLY A 195 33.12 -14.63 -13.51
N LEU A 196 31.90 -15.12 -13.24
CA LEU A 196 31.64 -16.52 -12.91
C LEU A 196 30.91 -17.29 -14.01
N LEU A 197 30.36 -16.60 -15.03
CA LEU A 197 29.58 -17.22 -16.11
C LEU A 197 30.39 -17.40 -17.40
N HIS A 198 31.51 -16.70 -17.55
CA HIS A 198 32.36 -16.77 -18.74
C HIS A 198 33.36 -17.95 -18.66
N ASN A 199 32.86 -19.18 -18.69
CA ASN A 199 33.70 -20.38 -18.74
C ASN A 199 33.20 -21.40 -19.78
N GLU A 200 32.53 -20.97 -20.84
CA GLU A 200 31.89 -21.89 -21.78
C GLU A 200 32.75 -22.40 -22.95
N HIS A 201 33.94 -21.88 -23.26
CA HIS A 201 34.68 -22.40 -24.43
C HIS A 201 36.22 -22.39 -24.28
N GLY A 202 36.72 -22.73 -23.09
CA GLY A 202 38.16 -22.74 -22.78
C GLY A 202 38.70 -24.08 -22.26
N ASN A 203 38.39 -25.22 -22.89
CA ASN A 203 38.98 -26.53 -22.56
C ASN A 203 39.11 -26.80 -21.04
N ASN A 204 38.02 -26.62 -20.30
CA ASN A 204 37.96 -26.94 -18.88
C ASN A 204 37.61 -28.43 -18.77
N GLY A 205 38.61 -29.24 -18.43
CA GLY A 205 38.43 -30.68 -18.27
C GLY A 205 37.47 -31.04 -17.12
N PHE A 206 37.19 -32.33 -17.01
CA PHE A 206 36.25 -32.90 -16.04
C PHE A 206 36.59 -32.44 -14.60
N LEU A 207 35.61 -31.85 -13.90
CA LEU A 207 35.73 -31.37 -12.51
C LEU A 207 36.82 -30.29 -12.28
N GLY A 208 37.17 -29.51 -13.31
CA GLY A 208 38.22 -28.50 -13.21
C GLY A 208 39.64 -29.05 -13.35
N LEU A 209 39.78 -30.35 -13.62
CA LEU A 209 41.06 -31.01 -13.90
C LEU A 209 41.24 -31.15 -15.41
N LYS A 210 42.32 -30.59 -15.95
CA LYS A 210 42.69 -30.70 -17.37
C LYS A 210 43.37 -32.05 -17.64
N TRP A 211 42.64 -33.00 -18.20
CA TRP A 211 43.15 -34.35 -18.56
C TRP A 211 43.82 -34.44 -19.94
N GLY A 212 44.22 -33.31 -20.53
CA GLY A 212 44.88 -33.28 -21.84
C GLY A 212 46.41 -33.25 -21.74
N PRO A 213 47.14 -33.81 -22.70
CA PRO A 213 48.60 -33.66 -22.76
C PRO A 213 48.95 -32.18 -22.78
N LYS A 214 49.82 -31.75 -21.85
CA LYS A 214 50.38 -30.39 -21.85
C LYS A 214 51.09 -30.19 -23.19
N LYS A 215 50.71 -29.15 -23.94
CA LYS A 215 51.55 -28.66 -25.03
C LYS A 215 52.71 -27.92 -24.36
N ASP A 216 53.89 -28.50 -24.47
CA ASP A 216 55.13 -27.84 -24.08
C ASP A 216 55.38 -26.70 -25.06
N ASN A 217 55.47 -25.47 -24.55
CA ASN A 217 56.05 -24.32 -25.23
C ASN A 217 57.40 -24.04 -24.57
#